data_AF-G5A0E7-F1
#
_entry.id   AF-G5A0E7-F1
#
_cell.length_a   1.000
_cell.length_b   1.000
_cell.length_c   1.000
_cell.angle_alpha   90.00
_cell.angle_beta   90.00
_cell.angle_gamma   90.00
#
_symmetry.space_group_name_H-M   'P 1'
#
loop_
_entity.id
_entity.type
_entity.pdbx_description
1 polymer ?
#
loop_
_entity_poly.entity_id
_entity_poly.type
_entity_poly.pdbx_seq_one_letter_code
_entity_poly.pdbx_strand_id
1 'polypeptide(L)'
;KCKSEGCAKQAQGSDYCIKHGGGRRCKTEGCNHFARARGLCAQHGGGPRCKTEGCDKFAISDGLCIPHGGGQRCKIEGCNKLAR
;
A
#
# COMPACT_ATOMS: atom_id res chain seq x y z
N LYS A 1 10.81 17.03 -12.31
CA LYS A 1 10.95 15.98 -13.35
C LYS A 1 12.14 15.10 -12.98
N CYS A 2 12.14 13.79 -13.26
CA CYS A 2 13.27 12.93 -12.90
C CYS A 2 14.55 13.38 -13.62
N LYS A 3 15.67 13.45 -12.91
CA LYS A 3 16.98 13.90 -13.38
C LYS A 3 17.78 12.83 -14.14
N SER A 4 17.25 11.61 -14.23
CA SER A 4 17.83 10.54 -15.06
C SER A 4 17.66 10.88 -16.54
N GLU A 5 18.72 10.71 -17.32
CA GLU A 5 18.68 10.90 -18.78
C GLU A 5 17.57 10.06 -19.42
N GLY A 6 16.79 10.69 -20.31
CA GLY A 6 15.68 10.04 -21.01
C GLY A 6 14.44 9.71 -20.16
N CYS A 7 14.39 10.04 -18.86
CA CYS A 7 13.25 9.69 -18.02
C CYS A 7 12.14 10.76 -18.05
N ALA A 8 10.99 10.42 -18.63
CA ALA A 8 9.80 11.28 -18.63
C ALA A 8 9.02 11.29 -17.30
N LYS A 9 9.38 10.45 -16.32
CA LYS A 9 8.64 10.32 -15.06
C LYS A 9 8.89 11.51 -14.13
N GLN A 10 7.92 11.79 -13.25
CA GLN A 10 8.09 12.80 -12.22
C GLN A 10 8.98 12.31 -11.09
N ALA A 11 9.74 13.24 -10.52
CA ALA A 11 10.57 12.97 -9.37
C ALA A 11 9.71 12.92 -8.11
N GLN A 12 10.03 12.02 -7.19
CA GLN A 12 9.18 11.70 -6.03
C GLN A 12 9.90 12.10 -4.75
N GLY A 13 9.76 13.37 -4.35
CA GLY A 13 10.38 13.91 -3.13
C GLY A 13 11.91 14.05 -3.17
N SER A 14 12.54 13.78 -4.31
CA SER A 14 13.98 13.89 -4.57
C SER A 14 14.19 14.19 -6.06
N ASP A 15 15.44 14.22 -6.55
CA ASP A 15 15.78 14.44 -7.97
C ASP A 15 15.33 13.30 -8.90
N TYR A 16 15.02 12.12 -8.36
CA TYR A 16 14.73 10.91 -9.14
C TYR A 16 13.28 10.42 -8.99
N CYS A 17 12.81 9.61 -9.95
CA CYS A 17 11.54 8.89 -9.84
C CYS A 17 11.72 7.57 -9.06
N ILE A 18 10.63 6.90 -8.70
CA ILE A 18 10.66 5.63 -7.93
C ILE A 18 11.61 4.58 -8.53
N LYS A 19 11.65 4.47 -9.86
CA LYS A 19 12.53 3.50 -10.54
C LYS A 19 14.02 3.88 -10.45
N HIS A 20 14.33 5.18 -10.40
CA HIS A 20 15.70 5.70 -10.39
C HIS A 20 16.16 6.12 -8.98
N GLY A 21 15.58 5.54 -7.93
CA GLY A 21 15.99 5.78 -6.54
C GLY A 21 15.28 6.95 -5.84
N GLY A 22 14.26 7.54 -6.48
CA GLY A 22 13.36 8.49 -5.83
C GLY A 22 12.29 7.81 -4.96
N GLY A 23 11.53 8.61 -4.23
CA GLY A 23 10.51 8.14 -3.31
C GLY A 23 11.06 7.82 -1.92
N ARG A 24 10.19 7.91 -0.91
CA ARG A 24 10.58 7.63 0.48
C ARG A 24 10.70 6.13 0.70
N ARG A 25 11.73 5.72 1.43
CA ARG A 25 11.91 4.33 1.90
C ARG A 25 11.13 4.11 3.19
N CYS A 26 10.80 2.86 3.46
CA CYS A 26 10.23 2.47 4.73
C CYS A 26 11.19 2.83 5.86
N LYS A 27 10.67 3.47 6.92
CA LYS A 27 11.43 3.84 8.12
C LYS A 27 11.85 2.63 8.97
N THR A 28 11.22 1.47 8.75
CA THR A 28 11.57 0.22 9.43
C THR A 28 13.00 -0.18 9.08
N GLU A 29 13.81 -0.48 10.10
CA GLU A 29 15.18 -0.94 9.96
C GLU A 29 15.24 -2.20 9.09
N GLY A 30 16.21 -2.25 8.16
CA GLY A 30 16.36 -3.36 7.21
C GLY A 30 15.28 -3.44 6.12
N CYS A 31 14.26 -2.57 6.11
CA CYS A 31 13.20 -2.63 5.11
C CYS A 31 13.57 -1.89 3.82
N ASN A 32 13.75 -2.67 2.75
CA ASN A 32 14.01 -2.15 1.41
C ASN A 32 12.74 -1.90 0.57
N HIS A 33 11.57 -1.79 1.20
CA HIS A 33 10.34 -1.43 0.51
C HIS A 33 10.13 0.08 0.49
N PHE A 34 9.42 0.56 -0.53
CA PHE A 34 9.00 1.95 -0.61
C PHE A 34 7.90 2.25 0.41
N ALA A 35 8.03 3.40 1.07
CA ALA A 35 6.98 3.90 1.93
C ALA A 35 5.80 4.35 1.08
N ARG A 36 4.60 3.96 1.50
CA ARG A 36 3.34 4.39 0.87
C ARG A 36 2.72 5.55 1.63
N ALA A 37 2.62 5.42 2.95
CA ALA A 37 2.10 6.45 3.84
C ALA A 37 2.85 6.43 5.16
N ARG A 38 2.89 7.58 5.85
CA ARG A 38 3.49 7.72 7.20
C ARG A 38 4.97 7.30 7.28
N GLY A 39 5.66 7.22 6.14
CA GLY A 39 7.04 6.72 6.07
C GLY A 39 7.15 5.21 6.21
N LEU A 40 6.07 4.44 6.09
CA LEU A 40 6.05 2.99 6.23
C LEU A 40 5.61 2.33 4.92
N CYS A 41 6.09 1.13 4.64
CA CYS A 41 5.64 0.34 3.49
C CYS A 41 4.29 -0.34 3.78
N ALA A 42 3.67 -0.97 2.79
CA ALA A 42 2.40 -1.66 2.98
C ALA A 42 2.44 -2.70 4.11
N GLN A 43 3.54 -3.45 4.24
CA GLN A 43 3.70 -4.49 5.27
C GLN A 43 3.91 -3.89 6.67
N HIS A 44 4.60 -2.75 6.75
CA HIS A 44 4.94 -2.09 8.01
C HIS A 44 3.95 -0.99 8.42
N GLY A 45 2.74 -0.95 7.86
CA GLY A 45 1.70 -0.03 8.33
C GLY A 45 1.46 1.21 7.48
N GLY A 46 2.07 1.30 6.30
CA GLY A 46 1.86 2.35 5.32
C GLY A 46 0.63 2.17 4.42
N GLY A 47 -0.16 1.12 4.67
CA GLY A 47 -1.47 0.94 4.06
C GLY A 47 -2.59 1.58 4.90
N PRO A 48 -3.79 1.75 4.33
CA PRO A 48 -4.96 2.17 5.09
C PRO A 48 -5.27 1.14 6.18
N ARG A 49 -5.69 1.62 7.36
CA ARG A 49 -6.11 0.77 8.47
C ARG A 49 -7.61 0.56 8.43
N CYS A 50 -8.05 -0.54 9.01
CA CYS A 50 -9.45 -0.80 9.21
C CYS A 50 -10.08 0.34 10.03
N LYS A 51 -11.21 0.88 9.58
CA LYS A 51 -11.98 1.93 10.27
C LYS A 51 -12.62 1.45 11.57
N THR A 52 -12.74 0.13 11.75
CA THR A 52 -13.26 -0.48 12.98
C THR A 52 -12.36 -0.13 14.16
N GLU A 53 -12.98 0.35 15.24
CA GLU A 53 -12.30 0.70 16.48
C GLU A 53 -11.52 -0.51 17.05
N GLY A 54 -10.28 -0.27 17.48
CA GLY A 54 -9.38 -1.32 17.99
C GLY A 54 -8.87 -2.31 16.94
N CYS A 55 -9.04 -2.04 15.64
CA CYS A 55 -8.57 -2.93 14.59
C CYS A 55 -7.28 -2.44 13.91
N ASP A 56 -6.17 -3.11 14.19
CA ASP A 56 -4.88 -2.84 13.54
C ASP A 56 -4.73 -3.49 12.15
N LYS A 57 -5.74 -4.20 11.66
CA LYS A 57 -5.66 -4.88 10.37
C LYS A 57 -5.68 -3.87 9.22
N PHE A 58 -5.05 -4.24 8.11
CA PHE A 58 -5.08 -3.44 6.90
C PHE A 58 -6.47 -3.44 6.26
N ALA A 59 -6.90 -2.26 5.85
CA ALA A 59 -8.08 -2.13 5.02
C ALA A 59 -7.78 -2.62 3.60
N ILE A 60 -8.67 -3.46 3.08
CA ILE A 60 -8.61 -3.99 1.72
C ILE A 60 -9.56 -3.20 0.83
N SER A 61 -10.80 -2.97 1.29
CA SER A 61 -11.83 -2.22 0.58
C SER A 61 -12.66 -1.40 1.55
N ASP A 62 -13.12 -0.22 1.10
CA ASP A 62 -13.94 0.74 1.85
C ASP A 62 -13.34 1.21 3.20
N GLY A 63 -12.05 1.00 3.42
CA GLY A 63 -11.44 1.25 4.73
C GLY A 63 -11.69 0.13 5.74
N LEU A 64 -12.12 -1.05 5.31
CA LEU A 64 -12.37 -2.21 6.16
C LEU A 64 -11.41 -3.35 5.80
N CYS A 65 -11.05 -4.15 6.80
CA CYS A 65 -10.26 -5.38 6.59
C CYS A 65 -11.18 -6.56 6.24
N ILE A 66 -10.62 -7.69 5.79
CA ILE A 66 -11.39 -8.90 5.41
C ILE A 66 -12.45 -9.30 6.45
N PRO A 67 -12.12 -9.49 7.75
CA PRO A 67 -13.13 -9.89 8.75
C PRO A 67 -14.16 -8.80 9.06
N HIS A 68 -13.90 -7.54 8.71
CA HIS A 68 -14.83 -6.44 8.92
C HIS A 68 -15.53 -5.99 7.63
N GLY A 69 -15.53 -6.81 6.58
CA GLY A 69 -16.29 -6.54 5.34
C GLY A 69 -15.48 -5.91 4.19
N GLY A 70 -14.16 -5.79 4.33
CA GLY A 70 -13.29 -5.29 3.27
C GLY A 70 -13.01 -6.27 2.13
N GLY A 71 -13.49 -7.51 2.23
CA GLY A 71 -13.36 -8.52 1.17
C GLY A 71 -14.67 -8.71 0.44
N GLN A 72 -14.63 -8.72 -0.90
CA GLN A 72 -15.80 -9.08 -1.70
C GLN A 72 -16.05 -10.59 -1.58
N ARG A 73 -17.30 -11.00 -1.36
CA ARG A 73 -17.69 -12.43 -1.38
C ARG A 73 -17.84 -12.92 -2.82
N CYS A 74 -17.49 -14.18 -3.06
CA CYS A 74 -17.71 -14.79 -4.36
C CYS A 74 -19.21 -14.79 -4.69
N LYS A 75 -19.55 -14.43 -5.94
CA LYS A 75 -20.95 -14.39 -6.41
C LYS A 75 -21.47 -15.75 -6.89
N ILE A 76 -20.60 -16.76 -6.95
CA ILE A 76 -20.96 -18.12 -7.36
C ILE A 76 -21.82 -18.74 -6.25
N GLU A 77 -22.97 -19.29 -6.62
CA GLU A 77 -23.85 -19.99 -5.69
C GLU A 77 -23.11 -21.12 -4.96
N GLY A 78 -23.22 -21.15 -3.64
CA GLY A 78 -22.51 -22.11 -2.78
C GLY A 78 -21.03 -21.81 -2.51
N CYS A 79 -20.46 -20.72 -3.06
CA CYS A 79 -19.06 -20.38 -2.84
C CYS A 79 -18.87 -19.52 -1.58
N ASN A 80 -18.33 -20.11 -0.52
CA ASN A 80 -18.00 -19.42 0.74
C ASN A 80 -16.65 -18.69 0.73
N LYS A 81 -16.02 -18.55 -0.45
CA LYS A 81 -14.72 -17.90 -0.59
C LYS A 81 -14.87 -16.42 -0.87
N LEU A 82 -13.80 -15.68 -0.63
CA LEU A 82 -13.67 -14.32 -1.11
C LEU A 82 -13.52 -14.34 -2.64
N ALA A 83 -14.18 -13.40 -3.32
CA ALA A 83 -13.96 -13.14 -4.73
C ALA A 83 -12.51 -12.67 -4.92
N ARG A 84 -11.74 -13.43 -5.70
CA ARG A 84 -10.36 -13.14 -6.03
C ARG A 84 -10.24 -12.85 -7.52
#